data_AF-A0A5C6EVG7-F1
#
_entry.id   AF-A0A5C6EVG7-F1
#
_cell.length_a   1.000
_cell.length_b   1.000
_cell.length_c   1.000
_cell.angle_alpha   90.00
_cell.angle_beta   90.00
_cell.angle_gamma   90.00
#
_symmetry.space_group_name_H-M   'P 1'
#
loop_
_entity.id
_entity.type
_entity.pdbx_description
1 polymer ?
#
loop_
_entity_poly.entity_id
_entity_poly.type
_entity_poly.pdbx_seq_one_letter_code
_entity_poly.pdbx_strand_id
1 'polypeptide(L)'
;MSEVAFTKDRFSEIMTMLSTDRVTLTSIDPEPVQRRNSTWQRYEASRDSAMAMLVLHTRWELPDHVVFILSRDMRRVCRPSTWSGDTKLVKELDRRLLDADGWYLGDGKG
;
A
#
# COMPACT_ATOMS: atom_id res chain seq x y z
N MET A 1 9.16 5.55 -4.17
CA MET A 1 8.08 4.63 -3.82
C MET A 1 8.33 4.24 -2.38
N SER A 2 7.43 4.56 -1.47
CA SER A 2 7.66 4.24 -0.06
C SER A 2 7.17 2.82 0.21
N GLU A 3 8.03 2.03 0.86
CA GLU A 3 7.71 0.70 1.34
C GLU A 3 7.83 0.70 2.86
N VAL A 4 6.77 0.27 3.53
CA VAL A 4 6.69 0.24 5.00
C VAL A 4 6.20 -1.12 5.43
N ALA A 5 6.89 -1.75 6.38
CA ALA A 5 6.56 -3.08 6.88
C ALA A 5 6.04 -3.06 8.32
N PHE A 6 5.13 -3.99 8.60
CA PHE A 6 4.55 -4.25 9.91
C PHE A 6 4.44 -5.74 10.14
N THR A 7 4.38 -6.18 11.39
CA THR A 7 4.02 -7.56 11.71
C THR A 7 2.59 -7.87 11.25
N LYS A 8 2.31 -9.13 10.88
CA LYS A 8 1.02 -9.53 10.32
C LYS A 8 -0.17 -9.35 11.27
N ASP A 9 0.04 -9.46 12.58
CA ASP A 9 -0.97 -9.25 13.62
C ASP A 9 -1.50 -7.80 13.64
N ARG A 10 -0.70 -6.83 13.21
CA ARG A 10 -1.07 -5.41 13.09
C ARG A 10 -1.92 -5.10 11.86
N PHE A 11 -2.12 -6.06 10.96
CA PHE A 11 -2.75 -5.82 9.66
C PHE A 11 -4.12 -5.11 9.77
N SER A 12 -5.03 -5.64 10.59
CA SER A 12 -6.37 -5.09 10.76
C SER A 12 -6.33 -3.66 11.28
N GLU A 13 -5.45 -3.39 12.25
CA GLU A 13 -5.30 -2.06 12.84
C GLU A 13 -4.78 -1.04 11.81
N ILE A 14 -3.79 -1.42 11.00
CA ILE A 14 -3.25 -0.55 9.96
C ILE A 14 -4.30 -0.28 8.88
N MET A 15 -5.05 -1.28 8.45
CA MET A 15 -6.13 -1.09 7.46
C MET A 15 -7.25 -0.20 8.00
N THR A 16 -7.63 -0.36 9.28
CA THR A 16 -8.59 0.54 9.93
C THR A 16 -8.06 1.96 9.99
N MET A 17 -6.82 2.17 10.43
CA MET A 17 -6.17 3.47 10.48
C MET A 17 -6.14 4.15 9.10
N LEU A 18 -5.76 3.43 8.05
CA LEU A 18 -5.72 3.97 6.68
C LEU A 18 -7.11 4.33 6.14
N SER A 19 -8.18 3.71 6.66
CA SER A 19 -9.58 3.99 6.29
C SER A 19 -10.23 5.11 7.14
N THR A 20 -9.46 5.81 7.97
CA THR A 20 -9.97 6.96 8.76
C THR A 20 -10.07 8.24 7.92
N ASP A 21 -10.63 9.31 8.47
CA ASP A 21 -10.70 10.65 7.86
C ASP A 21 -11.28 10.66 6.43
N ARG A 22 -12.37 9.92 6.22
CA ARG A 22 -13.10 9.80 4.94
C ARG A 22 -12.31 9.11 3.83
N VAL A 23 -11.20 8.45 4.14
CA VAL A 23 -10.50 7.60 3.18
C VAL A 23 -11.26 6.28 3.04
N THR A 24 -11.68 5.95 1.83
CA THR A 24 -12.29 4.67 1.49
C THR A 24 -11.24 3.80 0.83
N LEU A 25 -11.05 2.57 1.34
CA LEU A 25 -10.19 1.57 0.72
C LEU A 25 -11.04 0.57 -0.08
N THR A 26 -10.93 0.60 -1.39
CA THR A 26 -11.64 -0.31 -2.30
C THR A 26 -10.66 -1.32 -2.89
N SER A 27 -10.91 -2.62 -2.69
CA SER A 27 -10.07 -3.66 -3.30
C SER A 27 -10.20 -3.61 -4.83
N ILE A 28 -9.07 -3.55 -5.53
CA ILE A 28 -9.02 -3.59 -7.00
C ILE A 28 -8.91 -5.04 -7.47
N ASP A 29 -8.15 -5.85 -6.74
CA ASP A 29 -8.05 -7.28 -7.02
C ASP A 29 -9.18 -8.03 -6.30
N PRO A 30 -9.86 -8.98 -6.97
CA PRO A 30 -10.88 -9.80 -6.32
C PRO A 30 -10.26 -10.73 -5.26
N GLU A 31 -9.01 -11.15 -5.48
CA GLU A 31 -8.23 -12.01 -4.58
C GLU A 31 -6.75 -11.64 -4.64
N PRO A 32 -5.95 -11.93 -3.59
CA PRO A 32 -4.50 -11.73 -3.64
C PRO A 32 -3.84 -12.49 -4.79
N VAL A 33 -3.01 -11.79 -5.56
CA VAL A 33 -2.22 -12.38 -6.65
C VAL A 33 -1.00 -13.08 -6.05
N GLN A 34 -0.88 -14.38 -6.29
CA GLN A 34 0.27 -15.18 -5.83
C GLN A 34 1.34 -15.34 -6.93
N ARG A 35 2.61 -15.18 -6.56
CA ARG A 35 3.79 -15.28 -7.44
C ARG A 35 4.92 -15.99 -6.69
N ARG A 36 5.32 -17.20 -7.11
CA ARG A 36 6.41 -18.01 -6.50
C ARG A 36 6.41 -17.99 -4.96
N ASN A 37 7.00 -16.97 -4.34
CA ASN A 37 7.16 -16.83 -2.89
C ASN A 37 6.60 -15.49 -2.33
N SER A 38 5.75 -14.78 -3.07
CA SER A 38 5.08 -13.56 -2.62
C SER A 38 3.61 -13.53 -3.01
N THR A 39 2.80 -12.86 -2.20
CA THR A 39 1.43 -12.49 -2.56
C THR A 39 1.29 -10.99 -2.52
N TRP A 40 0.45 -10.44 -3.40
CA TRP A 40 0.10 -9.04 -3.31
C TRP A 40 -1.36 -8.77 -3.64
N GLN A 41 -1.91 -7.69 -3.08
CA GLN A 41 -3.28 -7.25 -3.31
C GLN A 41 -3.30 -5.73 -3.37
N ARG A 42 -4.05 -5.17 -4.32
CA ARG A 42 -4.15 -3.73 -4.55
C ARG A 42 -5.45 -3.18 -4.00
N TYR A 43 -5.35 -2.00 -3.43
CA TYR A 43 -6.45 -1.19 -2.95
C TYR A 43 -6.35 0.21 -3.56
N GLU A 44 -7.48 0.72 -4.01
CA GLU A 44 -7.68 2.13 -4.26
C GLU A 44 -8.01 2.81 -2.94
N ALA A 45 -7.21 3.79 -2.54
CA ALA A 45 -7.52 4.69 -1.44
C ALA A 45 -8.10 5.98 -2.01
N SER A 46 -9.37 6.25 -1.78
CA SER A 46 -10.06 7.44 -2.30
C SER A 46 -10.57 8.33 -1.17
N ARG A 47 -10.49 9.65 -1.36
CA ARG A 47 -11.06 10.67 -0.47
C ARG A 47 -11.51 11.86 -1.29
N ASP A 48 -12.80 12.18 -1.24
CA ASP A 48 -13.45 13.21 -2.05
C ASP A 48 -13.20 12.98 -3.56
N SER A 49 -12.22 13.67 -4.14
CA SER A 49 -11.78 13.50 -5.54
C SER A 49 -10.30 13.12 -5.67
N ALA A 50 -9.62 12.90 -4.55
CA ALA A 50 -8.23 12.45 -4.49
C ALA A 50 -8.17 10.92 -4.46
N MET A 51 -7.20 10.34 -5.17
CA MET A 51 -7.02 8.90 -5.27
C MET A 51 -5.56 8.52 -5.07
N ALA A 52 -5.30 7.44 -4.36
CA ALA A 52 -3.99 6.84 -4.16
C ALA A 52 -4.07 5.33 -4.35
N MET A 53 -2.95 4.70 -4.68
CA MET A 53 -2.83 3.25 -4.76
C MET A 53 -2.08 2.74 -3.55
N LEU A 54 -2.67 1.77 -2.86
CA LEU A 54 -2.03 0.99 -1.80
C LEU A 54 -1.85 -0.44 -2.29
N VAL A 55 -0.64 -0.98 -2.15
CA VAL A 55 -0.38 -2.39 -2.42
C VAL A 55 0.07 -3.07 -1.15
N LEU A 56 -0.66 -4.12 -0.78
CA LEU A 56 -0.29 -5.06 0.26
C LEU A 56 0.59 -6.12 -0.38
N HIS A 57 1.76 -6.40 0.19
CA HIS A 57 2.73 -7.36 -0.32
C HIS A 57 3.29 -8.21 0.81
N THR A 58 3.35 -9.53 0.61
CA THR A 58 4.10 -10.44 1.49
C THR A 58 5.43 -10.80 0.83
N ARG A 59 6.54 -10.53 1.51
CA ARG A 59 7.89 -10.88 1.04
C ARG A 59 8.38 -12.13 1.77
N TRP A 60 8.99 -13.06 1.05
CA TRP A 60 9.57 -14.26 1.64
C TRP A 60 10.71 -13.96 2.63
N GLU A 61 11.48 -12.89 2.39
CA GLU A 61 12.56 -12.42 3.27
C GLU A 61 12.02 -11.85 4.58
N LEU A 62 10.73 -11.52 4.64
CA LEU A 62 10.05 -10.97 5.81
C LEU A 62 8.80 -11.81 6.13
N PRO A 63 8.97 -13.09 6.51
CA PRO A 63 7.87 -14.05 6.59
C PRO A 63 6.80 -13.68 7.62
N ASP A 64 7.17 -12.94 8.66
CA ASP A 64 6.26 -12.51 9.74
C ASP A 64 5.67 -11.12 9.52
N HIS A 65 6.01 -10.48 8.40
CA HIS A 65 5.61 -9.12 8.11
C HIS A 65 4.70 -9.04 6.89
N VAL A 66 3.96 -7.95 6.84
CA VAL A 66 3.25 -7.48 5.68
C VAL A 66 3.83 -6.13 5.29
N VAL A 67 4.03 -5.94 3.99
CA VAL A 67 4.63 -4.74 3.42
C VAL A 67 3.55 -3.94 2.72
N PHE A 68 3.38 -2.69 3.11
CA PHE A 68 2.54 -1.72 2.43
C PHE A 68 3.41 -0.90 1.49
N ILE A 69 2.95 -0.76 0.26
CA ILE A 69 3.60 0.04 -0.77
C ILE A 69 2.61 1.12 -1.22
N LEU A 70 2.99 2.37 -1.01
CA LEU A 70 2.25 3.53 -1.51
C LEU A 70 3.00 4.12 -2.69
N SER A 71 2.32 4.23 -3.83
CA SER A 71 2.94 4.73 -5.04
C SER A 71 2.04 5.66 -5.83
N ARG A 72 2.69 6.64 -6.45
CA ARG A 72 2.11 7.61 -7.39
C ARG A 72 2.24 7.15 -8.84
N ASP A 73 3.17 6.24 -9.10
CA ASP A 73 3.50 5.76 -10.44
C ASP A 73 3.77 4.25 -10.36
N MET A 74 2.76 3.49 -10.74
CA MET A 74 2.77 2.04 -10.67
C MET A 74 2.89 1.40 -12.05
N ARG A 75 3.43 2.12 -13.04
CA ARG A 75 3.64 1.58 -14.41
C ARG A 75 4.41 0.26 -14.44
N ARG A 76 5.21 -0.04 -13.40
CA ARG A 76 5.95 -1.31 -13.25
C ARG A 76 5.15 -2.47 -12.64
N VAL A 77 4.11 -2.17 -11.88
CA VAL A 77 3.28 -3.17 -11.16
C VAL A 77 1.91 -3.33 -11.81
N CYS A 78 1.44 -2.30 -12.51
CA CYS A 78 0.12 -2.20 -13.08
C CYS A 78 0.26 -1.70 -14.54
N ARG A 79 -0.36 -2.39 -15.50
CA ARG A 79 -0.54 -1.92 -16.89
C ARG A 79 -1.63 -0.83 -17.14
N PRO A 80 -2.27 -0.11 -16.18
CA PRO A 80 -3.18 0.97 -16.53
C PRO A 80 -2.36 2.24 -16.74
N SER A 81 -2.20 2.63 -18.00
CA SER A 81 -1.56 3.87 -18.44
C SER A 81 -2.30 5.15 -18.05
N THR A 82 -3.41 5.05 -17.30
CA THR A 82 -4.36 6.14 -17.01
C THR A 82 -4.43 6.56 -15.56
N TRP A 83 -3.64 5.97 -14.66
CA TRP A 83 -3.68 6.32 -13.23
C TRP A 83 -2.78 7.53 -12.94
N SER A 84 -3.38 8.68 -12.62
CA SER A 84 -2.67 9.83 -12.05
C SER A 84 -3.04 9.96 -10.57
N GLY A 85 -2.16 9.49 -9.68
CA GLY A 85 -2.42 9.50 -8.24
C GLY A 85 -2.24 10.88 -7.61
N ASP A 86 -3.04 11.19 -6.59
CA ASP A 86 -2.93 12.42 -5.81
C ASP A 86 -1.68 12.35 -4.90
N THR A 87 -0.73 13.25 -5.15
CA THR A 87 0.53 13.28 -4.41
C THR A 87 0.35 13.69 -2.94
N LYS A 88 -0.63 14.53 -2.61
CA LYS A 88 -0.88 14.96 -1.23
C LYS A 88 -1.44 13.80 -0.43
N LEU A 89 -2.43 13.09 -0.98
CA LEU A 89 -3.00 11.91 -0.34
C LEU A 89 -1.95 10.81 -0.13
N VAL A 90 -1.10 10.54 -1.13
CA VAL A 90 -0.01 9.56 -0.98
C VAL A 90 0.94 9.95 0.16
N LYS A 91 1.41 11.20 0.21
CA LYS A 91 2.32 11.66 1.28
C LYS A 91 1.68 11.59 2.67
N GLU A 92 0.39 11.87 2.75
CA GLU A 92 -0.35 11.80 4.00
C GLU A 92 -0.47 10.36 4.50
N LEU A 93 -0.89 9.43 3.64
CA LEU A 93 -1.00 8.01 3.98
C LEU A 93 0.36 7.41 4.32
N ASP A 94 1.41 7.80 3.60
CA ASP A 94 2.79 7.38 3.88
C ASP A 94 3.24 7.85 5.26
N ARG A 95 2.99 9.12 5.60
CA ARG A 95 3.27 9.64 6.95
C ARG A 95 2.51 8.86 8.03
N ARG A 96 1.24 8.52 7.81
CA ARG A 96 0.46 7.72 8.78
C ARG A 96 1.07 6.34 9.02
N LEU A 97 1.57 5.68 7.96
CA LEU A 97 2.24 4.39 8.11
C LEU A 97 3.53 4.54 8.94
N LEU A 98 4.33 5.57 8.66
CA LEU A 98 5.56 5.83 9.41
C LEU A 98 5.28 6.21 10.87
N ASP A 99 4.26 7.02 11.12
CA ASP A 99 3.83 7.42 12.47
C ASP A 99 3.25 6.24 13.28
N ALA A 100 2.83 5.15 12.61
CA ALA A 100 2.30 3.94 13.24
C ALA A 100 3.38 2.90 13.59
N ASP A 101 4.63 3.34 13.80
CA ASP A 101 5.82 2.52 14.06
C ASP A 101 6.21 1.57 12.90
N GLY A 102 5.83 1.91 11.68
CA GLY A 102 6.18 1.13 10.49
C GLY A 102 7.67 1.14 10.18
N TRP A 103 8.22 0.00 9.80
CA TRP A 103 9.62 -0.11 9.40
C TRP A 103 9.79 0.31 7.94
N TYR A 104 10.46 1.44 7.72
CA TYR A 104 10.78 1.90 6.38
C TYR A 104 11.79 0.96 5.71
N LEU A 105 11.40 0.36 4.58
CA LEU A 105 12.23 -0.60 3.83
C LEU A 105 13.03 0.06 2.68
N GLY A 106 12.96 1.38 2.54
CA GLY A 106 13.70 2.13 1.51
C GLY A 106 12.89 2.43 0.25
N ASP A 107 13.36 3.43 -0.52
CA ASP A 107 12.94 3.65 -1.90
C ASP A 107 13.49 2.49 -2.74
N GLY A 108 12.66 1.47 -2.99
CA GLY A 108 13.03 0.37 -3.88
C GLY A 108 13.49 0.90 -5.23
N LYS A 109 14.80 0.89 -5.49
CA LYS A 109 15.35 0.93 -6.85
C LYS A 109 15.06 -0.44 -7.49
N GLY A 110 13.81 -0.64 -7.91
CA GLY A 110 13.34 -1.80 -8.67
C GLY A 110 12.71 -1.33 -9.96
#